data_AF-A0A537THG2-F1
#
_entry.id   AF-A0A537THG2-F1
#
_cell.length_a   1.000
_cell.length_b   1.000
_cell.length_c   1.000
_cell.angle_alpha   90.00
_cell.angle_beta   90.00
_cell.angle_gamma   90.00
#
_symmetry.space_group_name_H-M   'P 1'
#
loop_
_entity.id
_entity.type
_entity.pdbx_description
1 polymer ?
#
loop_
_entity_poly.entity_id
_entity_poly.type
_entity_poly.pdbx_seq_one_letter_code
_entity_poly.pdbx_strand_id
1 'polypeptide(L)'
;MAAVCFKPLSAGEFNRAEGELQELLAVAAKDSGSEVVRRSDTFGFEWIVVHDPDFEDLVTTVHLISSELQAHGFGEQLLAALFKFAGGDRPVYLIYGYKRGAFWPFIPTGEDEKRDNAEELRLKSELEEELPFEPELRSWFG
;
A
#
# COMPACT_ATOMS: atom_id res chain seq x y z
N MET A 1 2.26 2.63 -10.38
CA MET A 1 3.04 2.49 -9.13
C MET A 1 2.10 2.11 -8.01
N ALA A 2 2.51 1.17 -7.19
CA ALA A 2 1.81 0.75 -5.98
C ALA A 2 2.79 0.57 -4.82
N ALA A 3 2.30 0.47 -3.59
CA ALA A 3 3.16 0.15 -2.45
C ALA A 3 2.43 -0.63 -1.36
N VAL A 4 3.18 -1.45 -0.60
CA VAL A 4 2.72 -2.11 0.63
C VAL A 4 3.44 -1.49 1.81
N CYS A 5 2.68 -1.10 2.83
CA CYS A 5 3.15 -0.52 4.08
C CYS A 5 2.97 -1.51 5.23
N PHE A 6 4.02 -1.70 6.02
CA PHE A 6 3.98 -2.55 7.21
C PHE A 6 4.90 -2.02 8.31
N LYS A 7 4.61 -2.44 9.54
CA LYS A 7 5.45 -2.14 10.71
C LYS A 7 6.56 -3.19 10.86
N PRO A 8 7.84 -2.82 10.92
CA PRO A 8 8.91 -3.79 11.15
C PRO A 8 8.81 -4.44 12.55
N LEU A 9 9.30 -5.68 12.67
CA LEU A 9 9.38 -6.41 13.93
C LEU A 9 10.40 -5.80 14.89
N SER A 10 10.33 -6.18 16.18
CA SER A 10 11.23 -5.69 17.21
C SER A 10 12.69 -6.08 16.94
N ALA A 11 13.65 -5.31 17.47
CA ALA A 11 15.09 -5.45 17.17
C ALA A 11 15.69 -6.86 17.39
N GLY A 12 15.09 -7.70 18.25
CA GLY A 12 15.55 -9.07 18.49
C GLY A 12 15.13 -10.07 17.41
N GLU A 13 14.02 -9.82 16.74
CA GLU A 13 13.47 -10.65 15.63
C GLU A 13 13.94 -10.11 14.27
N PHE A 14 14.36 -8.84 14.24
CA PHE A 14 14.71 -8.06 13.05
C PHE A 14 15.82 -8.69 12.19
N ASN A 15 16.92 -9.16 12.77
CA ASN A 15 18.08 -9.60 11.97
C ASN A 15 17.80 -10.85 11.11
N ARG A 16 16.93 -11.75 11.56
CA ARG A 16 16.55 -12.93 10.76
C ARG A 16 15.46 -12.58 9.76
N ALA A 17 14.47 -11.84 10.22
CA ALA A 17 13.33 -11.44 9.41
C ALA A 17 13.72 -10.50 8.26
N GLU A 18 14.78 -9.70 8.43
CA GLU A 18 15.36 -8.85 7.38
C GLU A 18 15.91 -9.67 6.20
N GLY A 19 16.66 -10.75 6.47
CA GLY A 19 17.20 -11.62 5.41
C GLY A 19 16.09 -12.32 4.62
N GLU A 20 15.12 -12.89 5.34
CA GLU A 20 13.95 -13.54 4.74
C GLU A 20 13.13 -12.56 3.89
N LEU A 21 12.96 -11.33 4.36
CA LEU A 21 12.26 -10.29 3.61
C LEU A 21 13.01 -9.90 2.32
N GLN A 22 14.33 -9.76 2.36
CA GLN A 22 15.11 -9.44 1.15
C GLN A 22 15.03 -10.56 0.11
N GLU A 23 15.09 -11.83 0.53
CA GLU A 23 14.94 -12.98 -0.36
C GLU A 23 13.54 -13.02 -1.00
N LEU A 24 12.50 -12.80 -0.21
CA LEU A 24 11.11 -12.71 -0.66
C LEU A 24 10.93 -11.60 -1.69
N LEU A 25 11.48 -10.41 -1.44
CA LEU A 25 11.39 -9.29 -2.38
C LEU A 25 12.10 -9.59 -3.69
N ALA A 26 13.24 -10.29 -3.64
CA ALA A 26 13.95 -10.71 -4.85
C ALA A 26 13.14 -11.72 -5.67
N VAL A 27 12.42 -12.64 -5.02
CA VAL A 27 11.51 -13.59 -5.69
C VAL A 27 10.32 -12.86 -6.29
N ALA A 28 9.64 -12.00 -5.52
CA ALA A 28 8.49 -11.25 -6.00
C ALA A 28 8.83 -10.34 -7.19
N ALA A 29 9.99 -9.68 -7.18
CA ALA A 29 10.49 -8.89 -8.31
C ALA A 29 10.77 -9.75 -9.55
N LYS A 30 11.34 -10.95 -9.35
CA LYS A 30 11.67 -11.85 -10.45
C LYS A 30 10.44 -12.46 -11.11
N ASP A 31 9.44 -12.84 -10.31
CA ASP A 31 8.24 -13.52 -10.79
C ASP A 31 7.22 -12.55 -11.43
N SER A 32 7.18 -11.30 -10.96
CA SER A 32 6.31 -10.25 -11.54
C SER A 32 6.90 -9.58 -12.78
N GLY A 33 8.23 -9.51 -12.89
CA GLY A 33 8.88 -8.66 -13.90
C GLY A 33 8.81 -7.16 -13.58
N SER A 34 8.17 -6.77 -12.46
CA SER A 34 8.07 -5.39 -11.99
C SER A 34 9.34 -4.97 -11.24
N GLU A 35 9.63 -3.66 -11.24
CA GLU A 35 10.67 -3.10 -10.38
C GLU A 35 10.14 -2.98 -8.95
N VAL A 36 10.79 -3.65 -8.00
CA VAL A 36 10.42 -3.65 -6.58
C VAL A 36 11.52 -3.03 -5.74
N VAL A 37 11.16 -2.05 -4.92
CA VAL A 37 12.11 -1.25 -4.15
C VAL A 37 11.62 -1.05 -2.72
N ARG A 38 12.51 -1.27 -1.74
CA ARG A 38 12.21 -1.01 -0.34
C ARG A 38 12.59 0.42 0.09
N ARG A 39 11.77 1.01 0.97
CA ARG A 39 11.96 2.33 1.59
C ARG A 39 11.50 2.31 3.04
N SER A 40 12.34 2.80 3.96
CA SER A 40 11.93 3.12 5.33
C SER A 40 11.50 4.57 5.42
N ASP A 41 10.44 4.87 6.17
CA ASP A 41 10.00 6.25 6.41
C ASP A 41 10.48 6.81 7.76
N THR A 42 10.18 8.09 7.99
CA THR A 42 10.55 8.80 9.23
C THR A 42 9.72 8.40 10.44
N PHE A 43 8.62 7.68 10.25
CA PHE A 43 7.72 7.20 11.30
C PHE A 43 8.02 5.76 11.73
N GLY A 44 9.03 5.13 11.10
CA GLY A 44 9.46 3.77 11.40
C GLY A 44 8.64 2.70 10.70
N PHE A 45 7.90 3.05 9.64
CA PHE A 45 7.26 2.06 8.76
C PHE A 45 8.17 1.71 7.58
N GLU A 46 7.94 0.51 7.07
CA GLU A 46 8.60 0.00 5.89
C GLU A 46 7.62 -0.05 4.73
N TRP A 47 8.14 0.32 3.56
CA TRP A 47 7.40 0.43 2.31
C TRP A 47 8.07 -0.41 1.25
N ILE A 48 7.30 -1.28 0.61
CA ILE A 48 7.72 -2.00 -0.59
C ILE A 48 6.99 -1.34 -1.75
N VAL A 49 7.73 -0.63 -2.59
CA VAL A 49 7.22 0.13 -3.71
C VAL A 49 7.40 -0.67 -4.99
N VAL A 50 6.32 -0.83 -5.75
CA VAL A 50 6.28 -1.54 -7.02
C VAL A 50 6.06 -0.54 -8.15
N HIS A 51 6.94 -0.61 -9.14
CA HIS A 51 6.89 0.16 -10.37
C HIS A 51 6.65 -0.77 -11.54
N ASP A 52 5.49 -0.58 -12.17
CA ASP A 52 5.09 -1.28 -13.38
C ASP A 52 4.17 -0.35 -14.20
N PRO A 53 4.30 -0.34 -15.54
CA PRO A 53 3.36 0.35 -16.42
C PRO A 53 1.98 -0.32 -16.48
N ASP A 54 1.88 -1.63 -16.25
CA ASP A 54 0.61 -2.37 -16.25
C ASP A 54 -0.02 -2.37 -14.85
N PHE A 55 -1.31 -2.06 -14.79
CA PHE A 55 -2.02 -2.01 -13.52
C PHE A 55 -2.31 -3.41 -12.96
N GLU A 56 -2.58 -4.40 -13.82
CA GLU A 56 -2.84 -5.77 -13.39
C GLU A 56 -1.60 -6.38 -12.75
N ASP A 57 -0.42 -6.08 -13.28
CA ASP A 57 0.86 -6.50 -12.72
C ASP A 57 1.13 -5.82 -11.37
N LEU A 58 0.77 -4.54 -11.19
CA LEU A 58 0.82 -3.88 -9.88
C LEU A 58 -0.05 -4.58 -8.84
N VAL A 59 -1.30 -4.90 -9.19
CA VAL A 59 -2.25 -5.58 -8.29
C VAL A 59 -1.73 -6.96 -7.92
N THR A 60 -1.28 -7.72 -8.91
CA THR A 60 -0.74 -9.08 -8.72
C THR A 60 0.50 -9.07 -7.83
N THR A 61 1.43 -8.17 -8.09
CA THR A 61 2.69 -8.06 -7.33
C THR A 61 2.45 -7.61 -5.89
N VAL A 62 1.57 -6.62 -5.68
CA VAL A 62 1.15 -6.20 -4.33
C VAL A 62 0.49 -7.35 -3.58
N HIS A 63 -0.39 -8.11 -4.22
CA HIS A 63 -1.04 -9.27 -3.61
C HIS A 63 -0.02 -10.35 -3.22
N LEU A 64 0.93 -10.66 -4.10
CA LEU A 64 2.02 -11.60 -3.83
C LEU A 64 2.84 -11.17 -2.62
N ILE A 65 3.36 -9.93 -2.63
CA ILE A 65 4.15 -9.37 -1.52
C ILE A 65 3.39 -9.46 -0.20
N SER A 66 2.11 -9.11 -0.21
CA SER A 66 1.27 -9.12 1.00
C SER A 66 1.05 -10.54 1.52
N SER A 67 0.81 -11.49 0.63
CA SER A 67 0.60 -12.90 0.97
C SER A 67 1.87 -13.52 1.56
N GLU A 68 3.02 -13.22 0.96
CA GLU A 68 4.31 -13.69 1.46
C GLU A 68 4.66 -13.06 2.82
N LEU A 69 4.46 -11.75 2.99
CA LEU A 69 4.61 -11.09 4.30
C LEU A 69 3.73 -11.77 5.36
N GLN A 70 2.47 -12.07 5.02
CA GLN A 70 1.57 -12.77 5.94
C GLN A 70 2.06 -14.19 6.27
N ALA A 71 2.51 -14.96 5.27
CA ALA A 71 3.02 -16.31 5.46
C ALA A 71 4.27 -16.36 6.37
N HIS A 72 5.09 -15.30 6.31
CA HIS A 72 6.29 -15.13 7.15
C HIS A 72 6.01 -14.46 8.51
N GLY A 73 4.73 -14.30 8.89
CA GLY A 73 4.35 -13.82 10.23
C GLY A 73 4.25 -12.31 10.38
N PHE A 74 4.33 -11.54 9.28
CA PHE A 74 4.11 -10.09 9.27
C PHE A 74 2.64 -9.69 9.08
N GLY A 75 1.70 -10.65 9.16
CA GLY A 75 0.28 -10.41 8.92
C GLY A 75 -0.35 -9.36 9.84
N GLU A 76 0.06 -9.30 11.11
CA GLU A 76 -0.45 -8.29 12.07
C GLU A 76 0.19 -6.91 11.85
N GLN A 77 1.34 -6.89 11.19
CA GLN A 77 2.15 -5.73 10.91
C GLN A 77 1.77 -5.07 9.58
N LEU A 78 1.10 -5.80 8.68
CA LEU A 78 0.55 -5.26 7.44
C LEU A 78 -0.48 -4.16 7.75
N LEU A 79 -0.23 -2.96 7.23
CA LEU A 79 -1.07 -1.79 7.48
C LEU A 79 -1.93 -1.48 6.27
N ALA A 80 -1.29 -1.25 5.13
CA ALA A 80 -1.98 -0.81 3.94
C ALA A 80 -1.28 -1.20 2.64
N ALA A 81 -2.06 -1.32 1.57
CA ALA A 81 -1.56 -1.21 0.21
C ALA A 81 -2.09 0.09 -0.41
N LEU A 82 -1.33 0.70 -1.31
CA LEU A 82 -1.80 1.86 -2.06
C LEU A 82 -1.51 1.73 -3.54
N PHE A 83 -2.42 2.27 -4.35
CA PHE A 83 -2.31 2.29 -5.81
C PHE A 83 -2.43 3.73 -6.29
N LYS A 84 -1.42 4.20 -7.03
CA LYS A 84 -1.38 5.54 -7.59
C LYS A 84 -1.96 5.55 -9.00
N PHE A 85 -2.99 6.36 -9.19
CA PHE A 85 -3.57 6.69 -10.48
C PHE A 85 -3.17 8.11 -10.87
N ALA A 86 -2.73 8.27 -12.12
CA ALA A 86 -2.39 9.56 -12.72
C ALA A 86 -3.33 9.84 -13.90
N GLY A 87 -3.36 11.08 -14.39
CA GLY A 87 -4.15 11.46 -15.58
C GLY A 87 -5.17 12.57 -15.35
N GLY A 88 -5.42 12.95 -14.09
CA GLY A 88 -6.13 14.18 -13.74
C GLY A 88 -5.18 15.30 -13.30
N ASP A 89 -5.75 16.41 -12.83
CA ASP A 89 -4.99 17.57 -12.30
C ASP A 89 -4.09 17.19 -11.11
N ARG A 90 -4.50 16.17 -10.34
CA ARG A 90 -3.78 15.65 -9.17
C ARG A 90 -3.73 14.13 -9.21
N PRO A 91 -2.66 13.51 -8.68
CA PRO A 91 -2.63 12.07 -8.52
C PRO A 91 -3.67 11.62 -7.50
N VAL A 92 -4.33 10.50 -7.78
CA VAL A 92 -5.27 9.84 -6.86
C VAL A 92 -4.58 8.62 -6.28
N TYR A 93 -4.70 8.41 -4.98
CA TYR A 93 -4.25 7.20 -4.31
C TYR A 93 -5.46 6.45 -3.76
N LEU A 94 -5.61 5.18 -4.15
CA LEU A 94 -6.54 4.28 -3.48
C LEU A 94 -5.75 3.47 -2.45
N ILE A 95 -6.08 3.66 -1.17
CA ILE A 95 -5.40 3.04 -0.05
C ILE A 95 -6.30 1.93 0.50
N TYR A 96 -5.86 0.68 0.39
CA TYR A 96 -6.50 -0.48 1.00
C TYR A 96 -5.93 -0.72 2.40
N GLY A 97 -6.77 -0.75 3.43
CA GLY A 97 -6.36 -1.06 4.81
C GLY A 97 -6.61 -2.53 5.17
N TYR A 98 -5.55 -3.31 5.42
CA TYR A 98 -5.68 -4.76 5.66
C TYR A 98 -6.57 -5.11 6.86
N LYS A 99 -6.49 -4.33 7.94
CA LYS A 99 -7.27 -4.58 9.16
C LYS A 99 -8.78 -4.41 8.98
N ARG A 100 -9.19 -3.53 8.07
CA ARG A 100 -10.59 -3.16 7.86
C ARG A 100 -11.16 -3.76 6.57
N GLY A 101 -10.30 -4.24 5.67
CA GLY A 101 -10.73 -4.78 4.38
C GLY A 101 -11.42 -3.73 3.51
N ALA A 102 -11.01 -2.46 3.62
CA ALA A 102 -11.69 -1.34 2.99
C ALA A 102 -10.71 -0.39 2.28
N PHE A 103 -11.25 0.45 1.40
CA PHE A 103 -10.52 1.47 0.66
C PHE A 103 -10.78 2.89 1.18
N TRP A 104 -9.73 3.72 1.11
CA TRP A 104 -9.77 5.16 1.29
C TRP A 104 -9.20 5.84 0.05
N PRO A 105 -9.95 6.72 -0.62
CA PRO A 105 -9.37 7.62 -1.60
C PRO A 105 -8.56 8.69 -0.86
N PHE A 106 -7.38 8.99 -1.40
CA PHE A 106 -6.50 10.03 -0.90
C PHE A 106 -6.00 10.87 -2.07
N ILE A 107 -6.27 12.18 -2.03
CA ILE A 107 -5.92 13.10 -3.11
C ILE A 107 -5.11 14.26 -2.50
N PRO A 108 -3.77 14.21 -2.55
CA PRO A 108 -2.95 15.27 -1.99
C PRO A 108 -3.09 16.54 -2.81
N THR A 109 -3.21 17.69 -2.14
CA THR A 109 -3.32 18.98 -2.85
C THR A 109 -1.98 19.52 -3.32
N GLY A 110 -0.87 18.91 -2.88
CA GLY A 110 0.51 19.36 -3.13
C GLY A 110 0.99 20.45 -2.18
N GLU A 111 0.14 20.91 -1.26
CA GLU A 111 0.47 21.86 -0.19
C GLU A 111 0.42 21.14 1.16
N ASP A 112 1.55 21.06 1.87
CA ASP A 112 1.63 20.46 3.21
C ASP A 112 0.98 19.05 3.29
N GLU A 113 0.41 18.72 4.45
CA GLU A 113 -0.40 17.52 4.73
C GLU A 113 -1.88 17.69 4.31
N LYS A 114 -2.19 18.59 3.37
CA LYS A 114 -3.58 18.84 2.95
C LYS A 114 -4.03 17.87 1.86
N ARG A 115 -5.33 17.58 1.91
CA ARG A 115 -6.01 16.66 1.01
C ARG A 115 -7.33 17.23 0.50
N ASP A 116 -7.70 16.83 -0.71
CA ASP A 116 -8.93 17.28 -1.37
C ASP A 116 -10.12 16.43 -0.93
N ASN A 117 -10.65 16.71 0.26
CA ASN A 117 -11.75 15.93 0.85
C ASN A 117 -13.01 15.91 -0.03
N ALA A 118 -13.26 16.97 -0.81
CA ALA A 118 -14.44 17.06 -1.65
C ALA A 118 -14.33 16.06 -2.81
N GLU A 119 -13.16 16.02 -3.45
CA GLU A 119 -12.89 15.07 -4.53
C GLU A 119 -12.79 13.62 -4.01
N GLU A 120 -12.21 13.40 -2.82
CA GLU A 120 -12.19 12.09 -2.16
C GLU A 120 -13.61 11.54 -1.93
N LEU A 121 -14.54 12.37 -1.45
CA LEU A 121 -15.94 11.98 -1.25
C LEU A 121 -16.67 11.69 -2.56
N ARG A 122 -16.39 12.48 -3.60
CA ARG A 122 -16.93 12.26 -4.93
C ARG A 122 -16.48 10.91 -5.49
N LEU A 123 -15.18 10.64 -5.47
CA LEU A 123 -14.60 9.40 -5.98
C LEU A 123 -15.09 8.16 -5.22
N LYS A 124 -15.24 8.26 -3.89
CA LYS A 124 -15.89 7.21 -3.10
C LYS A 124 -17.30 6.93 -3.60
N SER A 125 -18.12 7.96 -3.78
CA SER A 125 -19.53 7.81 -4.19
C SER A 125 -19.65 7.22 -5.60
N GLU A 126 -18.69 7.51 -6.48
CA GLU A 126 -18.67 6.97 -7.85
C GLU A 126 -18.25 5.48 -7.89
N LEU A 127 -17.50 5.00 -6.90
CA LEU A 127 -16.91 3.65 -6.89
C LEU A 127 -17.45 2.73 -5.79
N GLU A 128 -18.41 3.19 -4.97
CA GLU A 128 -18.90 2.45 -3.80
C GLU A 128 -19.62 1.14 -4.12
N GLU A 129 -20.12 0.99 -5.34
CA GLU A 129 -20.73 -0.26 -5.83
C GLU A 129 -19.66 -1.30 -6.24
N GLU A 130 -18.46 -0.86 -6.58
CA GLU A 130 -17.38 -1.70 -7.12
C GLU A 130 -16.35 -2.10 -6.07
N LEU A 131 -16.09 -1.22 -5.10
CA LEU A 131 -15.07 -1.42 -4.07
C LEU A 131 -15.62 -1.19 -2.66
N PRO A 132 -15.19 -1.97 -1.66
CA PRO A 132 -15.59 -1.75 -0.28
C PRO A 132 -14.88 -0.51 0.27
N PHE A 133 -15.55 0.65 0.25
CA PHE A 133 -15.01 1.86 0.87
C PHE A 133 -15.36 1.95 2.34
N GLU A 134 -14.45 2.55 3.13
CA GLU A 134 -14.72 2.85 4.53
C GLU A 134 -15.90 3.85 4.65
N PRO A 135 -16.91 3.57 5.49
CA PRO A 135 -18.02 4.49 5.75
C PRO A 135 -17.56 5.86 6.24
N GLU A 136 -16.61 5.89 7.19
CA GLU A 136 -16.09 7.11 7.81
C GLU A 136 -14.67 7.46 7.33
N LEU A 137 -14.54 8.27 6.26
CA LEU A 137 -13.26 8.70 5.69
C LEU A 137 -12.33 9.52 6.62
N ARG A 138 -12.81 9.84 7.83
CA ARG A 138 -12.03 10.51 8.88
C ARG A 138 -11.38 9.52 9.86
N SER A 139 -11.83 8.26 9.88
CA SER A 139 -11.23 7.20 10.68
C SER A 139 -10.02 6.63 9.92
N TRP A 140 -8.85 7.22 10.14
CA TRP A 140 -7.58 6.70 9.61
C TRP A 140 -6.97 5.73 10.63
N PHE A 141 -6.66 4.50 10.19
CA PHE A 141 -5.90 3.47 10.92
C PHE A 141 -6.06 3.49 12.45
N GLY A 142 -7.28 3.17 12.91
CA GLY A 142 -7.57 2.86 14.32
C GLY A 142 -6.95 1.54 14.79
#